data_AF-A0A1B6ISR8-F1
#
_entry.id   AF-A0A1B6ISR8-F1
#
_cell.length_a   1.000
_cell.length_b   1.000
_cell.length_c   1.000
_cell.angle_alpha   90.00
_cell.angle_beta   90.00
_cell.angle_gamma   90.00
#
_symmetry.space_group_name_H-M   'P 1'
#
loop_
_entity.id
_entity.type
_entity.pdbx_description
1 polymer ?
#
loop_
_entity_poly.entity_id
_entity_poly.type
_entity_poly.pdbx_seq_one_letter_code
_entity_poly.pdbx_strand_id
1 'polypeptide(L)'
;PVSSVANKVILQSGDFKDIFNELDNTSECVELLLSPDAPFFQISTAGVAGECQVHILHTSEMVEAFQCTKEIKSRYRYNQIRPAMKPLAVSSKVSIRTDEEGLLCLQFMIQTETKQLCYVEYFCTPVVDEED
;
A
#
# COMPACT_ATOMS: atom_id res chain seq x y z
N PRO A 1 -17.05 2.40 14.29
CA PRO A 1 -17.46 2.91 12.96
C PRO A 1 -16.58 2.25 11.89
N VAL A 2 -17.18 1.54 10.93
CA VAL A 2 -16.46 1.14 9.71
C VAL A 2 -16.14 2.44 9.00
N SER A 3 -14.86 2.85 8.96
CA SER A 3 -14.50 4.07 8.26
C SER A 3 -14.82 3.90 6.77
N SER A 4 -15.38 4.94 6.15
CA SER A 4 -15.74 4.91 4.75
C SER A 4 -14.47 4.84 3.90
N VAL A 5 -14.33 3.78 3.12
CA VAL A 5 -13.21 3.61 2.19
C VAL A 5 -13.26 4.74 1.15
N ALA A 6 -12.23 5.58 1.12
CA ALA A 6 -12.11 6.70 0.19
C ALA A 6 -11.42 6.27 -1.11
N ASN A 7 -10.34 5.50 -0.99
CA ASN A 7 -9.56 4.99 -2.11
C ASN A 7 -9.35 3.48 -1.96
N LYS A 8 -9.38 2.78 -3.09
CA LYS A 8 -9.13 1.34 -3.19
C LYS A 8 -8.37 1.00 -4.46
N VAL A 9 -7.30 0.23 -4.31
CA VAL A 9 -6.55 -0.37 -5.41
C VAL A 9 -6.40 -1.87 -5.16
N ILE A 10 -6.54 -2.70 -6.19
CA ILE A 10 -6.23 -4.12 -6.13
C ILE A 10 -5.09 -4.40 -7.09
N LEU A 11 -4.02 -4.99 -6.56
CA LEU A 11 -2.79 -5.30 -7.31
C LEU A 11 -2.48 -6.80 -7.27
N GLN A 12 -1.80 -7.26 -8.32
CA GLN A 12 -1.07 -8.53 -8.30
C GLN A 12 0.04 -8.46 -7.24
N SER A 13 0.07 -9.42 -6.33
CA SER A 13 0.99 -9.35 -5.18
C SER A 13 2.46 -9.56 -5.55
N GLY A 14 2.75 -10.30 -6.62
CA GLY A 14 4.12 -10.52 -7.11
C GLY A 14 4.79 -9.21 -7.48
N ASP A 15 4.22 -8.48 -8.43
CA ASP A 15 4.75 -7.19 -8.89
C ASP A 15 4.83 -6.16 -7.76
N PHE A 16 3.80 -6.09 -6.91
CA PHE A 16 3.78 -5.15 -5.80
C PHE A 16 4.87 -5.44 -4.74
N LYS A 17 5.17 -6.72 -4.52
CA LYS A 17 6.27 -7.14 -3.64
C LYS A 17 7.62 -6.72 -4.22
N ASP A 18 7.81 -6.84 -5.54
CA ASP A 18 9.06 -6.45 -6.19
C ASP A 18 9.29 -4.94 -6.04
N ILE A 19 8.25 -4.12 -6.27
CA ILE A 19 8.28 -2.68 -5.97
C ILE A 19 8.69 -2.43 -4.52
N PHE A 20 8.07 -3.12 -3.55
CA PHE A 20 8.40 -2.93 -2.14
C PHE A 20 9.82 -3.35 -1.76
N ASN A 21 10.41 -4.32 -2.46
CA ASN A 21 11.80 -4.75 -2.24
C ASN A 21 12.81 -3.77 -2.83
N GLU A 22 12.42 -2.98 -3.84
CA GLU A 22 13.24 -1.94 -4.45
C GLU A 22 13.28 -0.64 -3.63
N LEU A 23 12.32 -0.44 -2.73
CA LEU A 23 12.29 0.73 -1.86
C LEU A 23 13.49 0.77 -0.90
N ASP A 24 13.95 1.99 -0.59
CA ASP A 24 15.03 2.20 0.37
C ASP A 24 14.57 1.85 1.80
N ASN A 25 15.02 0.70 2.28
CA ASN A 25 14.68 0.17 3.61
C ASN A 25 15.40 0.91 4.76
N THR A 26 16.27 1.88 4.45
CA THR A 26 16.86 2.78 5.45
C THR A 26 15.92 3.94 5.81
N SER A 27 14.84 4.14 5.06
CA SER A 27 13.84 5.17 5.36
C SER A 27 13.05 4.86 6.63
N GLU A 28 12.76 5.90 7.42
CA GLU A 28 11.92 5.78 8.61
C GLU A 28 10.45 5.51 8.25
N CYS A 29 9.98 6.06 7.12
CA CYS A 29 8.58 6.01 6.70
C CYS A 29 8.45 5.65 5.22
N VAL A 30 7.34 4.99 4.88
CA VAL A 30 6.84 4.90 3.50
C VAL A 30 5.68 5.86 3.35
N GLU A 31 5.72 6.67 2.31
CA GLU A 31 4.62 7.54 1.91
C GLU A 31 3.81 6.89 0.78
N LEU A 32 2.49 6.89 0.93
CA LEU A 32 1.56 6.46 -0.11
C LEU A 32 0.69 7.64 -0.51
N LEU A 33 0.61 7.90 -1.82
CA LEU A 33 -0.35 8.80 -2.42
C LEU A 33 -1.29 8.00 -3.31
N LEU A 34 -2.59 8.10 -3.03
CA LEU A 34 -3.67 7.53 -3.85
C LEU A 34 -4.55 8.68 -4.33
N SER A 35 -4.72 8.84 -5.65
CA SER A 35 -5.43 9.94 -6.28
C SER A 35 -6.23 9.47 -7.51
N PRO A 36 -7.39 10.08 -7.81
CA PRO A 36 -8.07 9.87 -9.09
C PRO A 36 -7.26 10.41 -10.28
N ASP A 37 -6.39 11.39 -10.04
CA ASP A 37 -5.57 12.07 -11.05
C ASP A 37 -4.10 11.64 -10.96
N ALA A 38 -3.31 11.95 -11.99
CA ALA A 38 -1.88 11.67 -11.97
C ALA A 38 -1.21 12.31 -10.73
N PRO A 39 -0.35 11.57 -9.99
CA PRO A 39 0.33 10.34 -10.41
C PRO A 39 -0.41 9.02 -10.08
N PHE A 40 -1.70 9.07 -9.76
CA PHE A 40 -2.58 7.93 -9.44
C PHE A 40 -2.18 7.21 -8.15
N PHE A 41 -1.31 6.21 -8.22
CA PHE A 41 -0.74 5.57 -7.04
C PHE A 41 0.77 5.78 -7.02
N GLN A 42 1.25 6.52 -6.04
CA GLN A 42 2.67 6.75 -5.81
C GLN A 42 3.11 6.20 -4.46
N ILE A 43 4.29 5.60 -4.44
CA ILE A 43 4.97 5.11 -3.25
C ILE A 43 6.29 5.85 -3.16
N SER A 44 6.61 6.43 -2.00
CA SER A 44 7.82 7.22 -1.83
C SER A 44 8.52 6.88 -0.51
N THR A 45 9.85 6.88 -0.55
CA THR A 45 10.73 6.68 0.61
C THR A 45 11.84 7.72 0.56
N ALA A 46 12.26 8.20 1.73
CA ALA A 46 13.38 9.11 1.88
C ALA A 46 14.38 8.46 2.85
N GLY A 47 15.43 7.85 2.32
CA GLY A 47 16.45 7.15 3.08
C GLY A 47 17.81 7.84 2.99
N VAL A 48 18.86 7.17 3.47
CA VAL A 48 20.21 7.73 3.53
C VAL A 48 20.78 8.01 2.14
N ALA A 49 20.39 7.21 1.13
CA ALA A 49 20.85 7.35 -0.25
C ALA A 49 20.08 8.41 -1.05
N GLY A 50 19.04 9.00 -0.47
CA GLY A 50 18.17 9.98 -1.12
C GLY A 50 16.71 9.55 -1.17
N GLU A 51 15.96 10.21 -2.05
CA GLU A 51 14.54 9.94 -2.26
C GLU A 51 14.35 8.90 -3.38
N CYS A 52 13.47 7.94 -3.14
CA CYS A 52 13.00 6.97 -4.12
C CYS A 52 11.49 7.12 -4.29
N GLN A 53 11.03 7.24 -5.52
CA GLN A 53 9.61 7.33 -5.87
C GLN A 53 9.27 6.32 -6.95
N VAL A 54 8.16 5.60 -6.76
CA VAL A 54 7.60 4.65 -7.73
C VAL A 54 6.16 5.05 -8.01
N HIS A 55 5.78 5.05 -9.29
CA HIS A 55 4.41 5.36 -9.73
C HIS A 55 3.78 4.13 -10.38
N ILE A 56 2.57 3.78 -9.95
CA ILE A 56 1.74 2.71 -10.52
C ILE A 56 0.58 3.38 -11.24
N LEU A 57 0.61 3.34 -12.57
CA LEU A 57 -0.49 3.82 -13.41
C LEU A 57 -1.70 2.91 -13.26
N HIS A 58 -2.90 3.48 -13.29
CA HIS A 58 -4.15 2.70 -13.25
C HIS A 58 -4.33 1.76 -14.45
N THR A 59 -3.57 1.94 -15.53
CA THR A 59 -3.55 1.07 -16.72
C THR A 59 -2.47 -0.02 -16.67
N SER A 60 -1.67 -0.09 -15.61
CA SER A 60 -0.62 -1.10 -15.48
C SER A 60 -1.23 -2.51 -15.43
N GLU A 61 -0.57 -3.50 -16.03
CA GLU A 61 -1.04 -4.90 -16.05
C GLU A 61 -1.16 -5.51 -14.63
N MET A 62 -0.38 -4.99 -13.68
CA MET A 62 -0.46 -5.40 -12.28
C MET A 62 -1.74 -4.93 -11.58
N VAL A 63 -2.47 -3.96 -12.15
CA VAL A 63 -3.66 -3.35 -11.54
C VAL A 63 -4.91 -4.10 -11.99
N GLU A 64 -5.62 -4.70 -11.04
CA GLU A 64 -6.90 -5.37 -11.31
C GLU A 64 -8.11 -4.47 -11.07
N ALA A 65 -7.99 -3.53 -10.13
CA ALA A 65 -9.02 -2.55 -9.86
C ALA A 65 -8.38 -1.27 -9.35
N PHE A 66 -8.86 -0.13 -9.85
CA PHE A 66 -8.45 1.19 -9.41
C PHE A 66 -9.68 2.06 -9.16
N GLN A 67 -9.92 2.38 -7.90
CA GLN A 67 -11.11 3.11 -7.41
C GLN A 67 -10.65 4.17 -6.42
N CYS A 68 -10.09 5.26 -6.93
CA CYS A 68 -9.73 6.43 -6.12
C CYS A 68 -10.72 7.55 -6.41
N THR A 69 -11.20 8.21 -5.35
CA THR A 69 -12.17 9.31 -5.46
C THR A 69 -11.65 10.61 -4.87
N LYS A 70 -10.59 10.54 -4.06
CA LYS A 70 -9.93 11.67 -3.42
C LYS A 70 -8.42 11.50 -3.51
N GLU A 71 -7.69 12.61 -3.56
CA GLU A 71 -6.26 12.57 -3.32
C GLU A 71 -6.01 12.43 -1.83
N ILE A 72 -5.34 11.34 -1.43
CA ILE A 72 -4.97 11.06 -0.04
C ILE A 72 -3.50 10.70 -0.02
N LYS A 73 -2.74 11.47 0.74
CA LYS A 73 -1.30 11.33 0.92
C LYS A 73 -1.01 11.07 2.39
N SER A 74 -0.45 9.91 2.71
CA SER A 74 -0.23 9.48 4.09
C SER A 74 1.12 8.78 4.26
N ARG A 75 1.79 9.02 5.38
CA ARG A 75 3.06 8.38 5.74
C ARG A 75 2.85 7.32 6.80
N TYR A 76 3.56 6.21 6.70
CA TYR A 76 3.48 5.09 7.64
C TYR A 76 4.89 4.70 8.07
N ARG A 77 5.10 4.41 9.36
CA ARG A 77 6.42 3.99 9.83
C ARG A 77 6.81 2.67 9.15
N TYR A 78 8.01 2.62 8.56
CA TYR A 78 8.47 1.45 7.82
C TYR A 78 8.47 0.19 8.70
N ASN A 79 8.84 0.34 9.98
CA ASN A 79 8.82 -0.75 10.96
C ASN A 79 7.41 -1.33 11.23
N GLN A 80 6.35 -0.54 11.03
CA GLN A 80 4.96 -0.97 11.12
C GLN A 80 4.49 -1.60 9.81
N ILE A 81 4.95 -1.13 8.65
CA ILE A 81 4.57 -1.74 7.36
C ILE A 81 5.30 -3.09 7.13
N ARG A 82 6.55 -3.21 7.57
CA ARG A 82 7.42 -4.37 7.31
C ARG A 82 6.78 -5.74 7.62
N PRO A 83 6.05 -5.96 8.74
CA PRO A 83 5.36 -7.22 9.00
C PRO A 83 4.33 -7.62 7.92
N ALA A 84 3.70 -6.64 7.25
CA ALA A 84 2.73 -6.88 6.19
C ALA A 84 3.36 -7.47 4.91
N MET A 85 4.69 -7.43 4.79
CA MET A 85 5.42 -8.09 3.70
C MET A 85 5.34 -9.63 3.78
N LYS A 86 5.12 -10.19 4.97
CA LYS A 86 4.98 -11.64 5.15
C LYS A 86 3.74 -12.20 4.43
N PRO A 87 2.51 -11.71 4.71
CA PRO A 87 1.34 -12.15 3.96
C PRO A 87 1.39 -11.74 2.49
N LEU A 88 1.98 -10.58 2.15
CA LEU A 88 2.19 -10.18 0.75
C LEU A 88 2.99 -11.21 -0.05
N ALA A 89 4.03 -11.79 0.56
CA ALA A 89 4.91 -12.73 -0.11
C ALA A 89 4.26 -14.06 -0.51
N VAL A 90 3.09 -14.38 0.06
CA VAL A 90 2.34 -15.62 -0.20
C VAL A 90 0.95 -15.37 -0.77
N SER A 91 0.54 -14.11 -0.93
CA SER A 91 -0.74 -13.77 -1.53
C SER A 91 -0.66 -13.74 -3.05
N SER A 92 -1.80 -13.97 -3.70
CA SER A 92 -1.94 -13.77 -5.15
C SER A 92 -2.33 -12.32 -5.46
N LYS A 93 -3.11 -11.69 -4.58
CA LYS A 93 -3.61 -10.32 -4.73
C LYS A 93 -3.55 -9.57 -3.41
N VAL A 94 -3.35 -8.26 -3.49
CA VAL A 94 -3.48 -7.35 -2.35
C VAL A 94 -4.47 -6.25 -2.69
N SER A 95 -5.46 -6.04 -1.82
CA SER A 95 -6.31 -4.85 -1.83
C SER A 95 -5.73 -3.82 -0.86
N ILE A 96 -5.42 -2.65 -1.38
CA ILE A 96 -4.91 -1.49 -0.65
C ILE A 96 -6.08 -0.52 -0.52
N ARG A 97 -6.44 -0.16 0.71
CA ARG A 97 -7.54 0.76 1.00
C ARG A 97 -7.07 1.83 1.96
N THR A 98 -7.53 3.05 1.76
CA THR A 98 -7.44 4.14 2.73
C THR A 98 -8.80 4.75 2.96
N ASP A 99 -9.06 5.19 4.19
CA ASP A 99 -10.12 6.14 4.47
C ASP A 99 -9.62 7.58 4.37
N GLU A 100 -10.50 8.54 4.64
CA GLU A 100 -10.20 9.98 4.57
C GLU A 100 -9.18 10.45 5.62
N GLU A 101 -9.01 9.70 6.71
CA GLU A 101 -8.03 10.01 7.77
C GLU A 101 -6.66 9.36 7.49
N GLY A 102 -6.54 8.59 6.41
CA GLY A 102 -5.31 7.91 6.03
C GLY A 102 -5.08 6.60 6.78
N LEU A 103 -6.09 5.99 7.39
CA LEU A 103 -5.97 4.63 7.93
C LEU A 103 -5.77 3.65 6.76
N LEU A 104 -4.61 3.00 6.73
CA LEU A 104 -4.29 1.99 5.73
C LEU A 104 -4.89 0.65 6.12
N CYS A 105 -5.53 0.00 5.16
CA CYS A 105 -5.90 -1.41 5.22
C CYS A 105 -5.32 -2.16 4.02
N LEU A 106 -4.48 -3.14 4.29
CA LEU A 106 -3.96 -4.10 3.32
C LEU A 106 -4.68 -5.44 3.51
N GLN A 107 -5.45 -5.88 2.53
CA GLN A 107 -6.12 -7.18 2.53
C GLN A 107 -5.46 -8.11 1.51
N PHE A 108 -4.87 -9.19 1.99
CA PHE A 108 -4.11 -10.16 1.21
C PHE A 108 -4.98 -11.37 0.90
N MET A 109 -5.16 -11.70 -0.38
CA MET A 109 -5.82 -12.93 -0.83
C MET A 109 -4.78 -14.05 -0.94
N ILE A 110 -4.88 -15.06 -0.09
CA ILE A 110 -3.94 -16.18 -0.01
C ILE A 110 -4.66 -17.46 -0.45
N GLN A 111 -4.07 -18.21 -1.37
CA GLN A 111 -4.54 -19.55 -1.72
C GLN A 111 -3.70 -20.59 -0.99
N THR A 112 -4.34 -21.42 -0.17
CA THR A 112 -3.68 -22.49 0.57
C THR A 112 -3.32 -23.66 -0.35
N GLU A 113 -2.48 -24.57 0.13
CA GLU A 113 -2.12 -25.82 -0.56
C GLU A 113 -3.35 -26.67 -0.93
N THR A 114 -4.40 -26.60 -0.12
CA THR A 114 -5.69 -27.29 -0.38
C THR A 114 -6.60 -26.55 -1.36
N LYS A 115 -6.09 -25.49 -2.01
CA LYS A 115 -6.80 -24.58 -2.93
C LYS A 115 -7.91 -23.75 -2.28
N GLN A 116 -8.03 -23.75 -0.96
CA GLN A 116 -8.94 -22.86 -0.24
C GLN A 116 -8.43 -21.42 -0.26
N LEU A 117 -9.34 -20.46 -0.45
CA LEU A 117 -9.05 -19.03 -0.39
C LEU A 117 -9.18 -18.52 1.05
N CYS A 118 -8.14 -17.85 1.51
CA CYS A 118 -8.08 -17.20 2.82
C CYS A 118 -7.70 -15.73 2.66
N TYR A 119 -8.05 -14.92 3.66
CA TYR A 119 -7.72 -13.50 3.67
C TYR A 119 -7.02 -13.12 4.96
N VAL A 120 -6.01 -12.26 4.86
CA VAL A 120 -5.37 -11.59 5.99
C VAL A 120 -5.57 -10.10 5.82
N GLU A 121 -6.01 -9.41 6.86
CA GLU A 121 -6.09 -7.96 6.88
C GLU A 121 -5.04 -7.39 7.82
N TYR A 122 -4.35 -6.35 7.35
CA TYR A 122 -3.36 -5.60 8.11
C TYR A 122 -3.80 -4.13 8.13
N PHE A 123 -3.87 -3.55 9.33
CA PHE A 123 -4.25 -2.15 9.52
C PHE A 123 -3.04 -1.37 10.04
N CYS A 124 -2.82 -0.17 9.50
CA CYS A 124 -1.74 0.72 9.91
C CYS A 124 -2.24 2.16 9.94
N THR A 125 -2.11 2.80 11.09
CA THR A 125 -2.41 4.23 11.25
C THR A 125 -1.29 5.06 10.62
N PRO A 126 -1.61 6.20 10.01
CA PRO A 126 -0.59 7.09 9.49
C PRO A 126 0.21 7.72 10.63
N VAL A 127 1.42 8.18 10.32
CA VAL A 127 2.19 9.08 11.19
C VAL A 127 1.48 10.42 11.17
N VAL A 128 1.09 10.88 12.35
CA VAL A 128 0.65 12.25 12.56
C VAL A 128 1.92 13.05 12.84
N ASP A 129 2.16 14.10 12.06
CA ASP A 129 3.19 15.06 12.45
C ASP A 129 2.70 15.73 13.74
N GLU A 130 3.51 15.63 14.80
CA GLU A 130 3.34 16.53 15.93
C GLU A 130 3.60 17.93 15.36
N GLU A 131 2.54 18.71 15.14
CA GLU A 131 2.68 20.15 14.93
C GLU A 131 3.45 20.72 16.13
N ASP A 132 4.64 21.27 15.89
CA ASP A 132 5.35 22.12 16.87
C ASP A 132 4.50 23.35 17.26
#